data_AF-A0A1F3TW39-F1
#
_entry.id   AF-A0A1F3TW39-F1
#
_cell.length_a   1.000
_cell.length_b   1.000
_cell.length_c   1.000
_cell.angle_alpha   90.00
_cell.angle_beta   90.00
_cell.angle_gamma   90.00
#
_symmetry.space_group_name_H-M   'P 1'
#
loop_
_entity.id
_entity.type
_entity.pdbx_description
1 polymer ?
#
loop_
_entity_poly.entity_id
_entity_poly.type
_entity_poly.pdbx_seq_one_letter_code
_entity_poly.pdbx_strand_id
1 'polypeptide(L)'
;MNQKTVTILSMSLVVFGAVMVNEFVLKSGSADQDRAVASFGERFEPNQIKWEQELATAISKDDKAKTVIGIKPNPQDKMLFEIFEGRYEAQLNQGKVNRIALLPHQSPLEINTSDFMKEYADVMKEFDTYEVSTTSPQNDSIRLKGKNGEVVGNMTIQRDDKGRVLSIEVQ
;
A
#
# COMPACT_ATOMS: atom_id res chain seq x y z
N MET A 1 9.55 1.26 63.55
CA MET A 1 8.64 1.55 62.40
C MET A 1 8.92 0.54 61.30
N ASN A 2 7.86 -0.05 60.73
CA ASN A 2 7.82 -1.37 60.09
C ASN A 2 8.59 -1.50 58.77
N GLN A 3 9.58 -2.40 58.71
CA GLN A 3 10.24 -2.84 57.47
C GLN A 3 9.24 -3.30 56.40
N LYS A 4 8.15 -3.98 56.79
CA LYS A 4 7.09 -4.42 55.87
C LYS A 4 6.44 -3.26 55.12
N THR A 5 6.28 -2.11 55.76
CA THR A 5 5.70 -0.91 55.14
C THR A 5 6.67 -0.28 54.13
N VAL A 6 7.98 -0.31 54.43
CA VAL A 6 9.02 0.20 53.52
C VAL A 6 9.13 -0.68 52.27
N THR A 7 9.05 -2.01 52.41
CA THR A 7 9.15 -2.94 51.27
C THR A 7 7.94 -2.87 50.35
N ILE A 8 6.72 -2.75 50.90
CA ILE A 8 5.50 -2.59 50.10
C ILE A 8 5.55 -1.26 49.33
N LEU A 9 5.96 -0.17 50.00
CA LEU A 9 6.08 1.14 49.37
C LEU A 9 7.12 1.14 48.23
N SER A 10 8.26 0.47 48.41
CA SER A 10 9.28 0.36 47.37
C SER A 10 8.82 -0.48 46.17
N MET A 11 8.07 -1.56 46.40
CA MET A 11 7.51 -2.37 45.31
C MET A 11 6.47 -1.59 44.51
N SER A 12 5.59 -0.84 45.18
CA SER A 12 4.60 0.01 44.52
C SER A 12 5.27 1.11 43.68
N LEU A 13 6.37 1.70 44.15
CA LEU A 13 7.11 2.73 43.43
C LEU A 13 7.76 2.20 42.14
N VAL A 14 8.28 0.97 42.16
CA VAL A 14 8.85 0.33 40.96
C VAL A 14 7.77 0.02 39.93
N VAL A 15 6.60 -0.48 40.36
CA VAL A 15 5.48 -0.75 39.46
C VAL A 15 4.91 0.54 38.87
N PHE A 16 4.76 1.59 39.68
CA PHE A 16 4.27 2.89 39.20
C PHE A 16 5.28 3.55 38.25
N GLY A 17 6.57 3.43 38.54
CA GLY A 17 7.64 3.88 37.65
C GLY A 17 7.62 3.15 36.30
N ALA A 18 7.43 1.82 36.29
CA ALA A 18 7.35 1.05 35.06
C ALA A 18 6.13 1.44 34.20
N VAL A 19 4.96 1.66 34.83
CA VAL A 19 3.76 2.10 34.11
C VAL A 19 3.93 3.52 33.56
N MET A 20 4.50 4.44 34.33
CA MET A 20 4.79 5.81 33.88
C MET A 20 5.82 5.86 32.75
N VAL A 21 6.89 5.06 32.81
CA VAL A 21 7.88 4.99 31.73
C VAL A 21 7.25 4.39 30.48
N ASN A 22 6.41 3.35 30.63
CA ASN A 22 5.70 2.77 29.50
C ASN A 22 4.72 3.76 28.85
N GLU A 23 3.90 4.47 29.64
CA GLU A 23 3.03 5.51 29.09
C GLU A 23 3.80 6.67 28.49
N PHE A 24 4.88 7.15 29.12
CA PHE A 24 5.63 8.30 28.64
C PHE A 24 6.39 7.98 27.35
N VAL A 25 7.04 6.81 27.26
CA VAL A 25 7.72 6.35 26.04
C VAL A 25 6.74 6.04 24.92
N LEU A 26 5.54 5.53 25.22
CA LEU A 26 4.53 5.22 24.21
C LEU A 26 3.70 6.45 23.78
N LYS A 27 3.53 7.47 24.63
CA LYS A 27 2.76 8.69 24.29
C LYS A 27 3.58 9.89 23.83
N SER A 28 4.90 9.92 24.03
CA SER A 28 5.75 11.04 23.57
C SER A 28 6.03 11.04 22.05
N GLY A 29 5.33 10.21 21.28
CA GLY A 29 5.47 10.07 19.82
C GLY A 29 4.32 10.65 19.00
N SER A 30 3.46 11.52 19.56
CA SER A 30 2.42 12.24 18.80
C SER A 30 2.96 13.51 18.11
N ALA A 31 4.14 13.40 17.49
CA ALA A 31 4.69 14.42 16.62
C ALA A 31 5.13 13.73 15.33
N ASP A 32 4.50 14.14 14.23
CA ASP A 32 4.77 13.78 12.85
C ASP A 32 6.21 13.30 12.59
N GLN A 33 6.34 11.99 12.47
CA GLN A 33 7.38 11.39 11.65
C GLN A 33 6.73 10.30 10.83
N ASP A 34 6.54 10.62 9.55
CA ASP A 34 6.48 9.70 8.41
C ASP A 34 7.75 8.84 8.33
N ARG A 35 8.03 8.08 9.39
CA ARG A 35 8.93 6.96 9.37
C ARG A 35 8.06 5.73 9.42
N ALA A 36 7.93 5.12 8.25
CA ALA A 36 7.46 3.76 8.05
C ALA A 36 8.01 2.84 9.16
N VAL A 37 7.23 2.68 10.23
CA VAL A 37 7.34 1.53 11.10
C VAL A 37 6.69 0.43 10.31
N ALA A 38 7.51 -0.43 9.69
CA ALA A 38 7.06 -1.68 9.13
C ALA A 38 6.10 -2.32 10.15
N SER A 39 4.82 -2.46 9.77
CA SER A 39 3.80 -2.98 10.67
C SER A 39 4.24 -4.40 11.06
N PHE A 40 4.62 -4.60 12.32
CA PHE A 40 5.00 -5.92 12.83
C PHE A 40 3.75 -6.82 13.07
N GLY A 41 2.60 -6.45 12.53
CA GLY A 41 1.33 -7.17 12.68
C GLY A 41 1.04 -8.20 11.58
N GLU A 42 1.66 -8.10 10.40
CA GLU A 42 1.25 -8.90 9.23
C GLU A 42 2.04 -10.21 9.05
N ARG A 43 3.20 -10.36 9.69
CA ARG A 43 4.10 -11.54 9.53
C ARG A 43 3.49 -12.91 9.84
N PHE A 44 2.32 -12.97 10.48
CA PHE A 44 1.68 -14.23 10.89
C PHE A 44 0.34 -14.48 10.19
N GLU A 45 0.04 -13.77 9.10
CA GLU A 45 -1.14 -14.12 8.30
C GLU A 45 -0.95 -15.49 7.61
N PRO A 46 -1.94 -16.40 7.65
CA PRO A 46 -1.84 -17.72 7.01
C PRO A 46 -1.51 -17.65 5.50
N ASN A 47 -1.92 -16.57 4.84
CA ASN A 47 -1.65 -16.32 3.42
C ASN A 47 -0.22 -15.89 3.16
N GLN A 48 0.42 -15.20 4.11
CA GLN A 48 1.83 -14.83 4.04
C GLN A 48 2.72 -16.05 4.26
N ILE A 49 2.40 -16.90 5.24
CA ILE A 49 3.16 -18.13 5.53
C ILE A 49 3.14 -19.08 4.33
N LYS A 50 1.98 -19.27 3.68
CA LYS A 50 1.89 -20.10 2.46
C LYS A 50 2.73 -19.54 1.32
N TRP A 51 2.70 -18.22 1.13
CA TRP A 51 3.51 -17.57 0.10
C TRP A 51 5.01 -17.69 0.40
N GLU A 52 5.44 -17.55 1.66
CA GLU A 52 6.83 -17.77 2.06
C GLU A 52 7.27 -19.22 1.82
N GLN A 53 6.38 -20.19 2.05
CA GLN A 53 6.64 -21.61 1.76
C GLN A 53 6.74 -21.88 0.24
N GLU A 54 5.88 -21.27 -0.57
CA GLU A 54 5.94 -21.34 -2.03
C GLU A 54 7.21 -20.70 -2.58
N LEU A 55 7.58 -19.52 -2.05
CA LEU A 55 8.80 -18.80 -2.40
C LEU A 55 10.04 -19.62 -2.03
N ALA A 56 10.09 -20.17 -0.82
CA ALA A 56 11.18 -21.04 -0.38
C ALA A 56 11.31 -22.28 -1.28
N THR A 57 10.19 -22.86 -1.69
CA THR A 57 10.18 -24.00 -2.63
C THR A 57 10.69 -23.60 -4.01
N ALA A 58 10.30 -22.44 -4.53
CA ALA A 58 10.75 -21.95 -5.83
C ALA A 58 12.24 -21.62 -5.84
N ILE A 59 12.74 -20.96 -4.79
CA ILE A 59 14.17 -20.64 -4.61
C ILE A 59 15.00 -21.91 -4.46
N SER A 60 14.50 -22.92 -3.74
CA SER A 60 15.22 -24.20 -3.58
C SER A 60 15.42 -24.97 -4.90
N LYS A 61 14.69 -24.59 -5.96
CA LYS A 61 14.79 -25.20 -7.30
C LYS A 61 15.66 -24.39 -8.26
N ASP A 62 16.10 -23.18 -7.90
CA ASP A 62 16.93 -22.33 -8.74
C ASP A 62 18.21 -21.89 -8.00
N ASP A 63 19.32 -22.54 -8.32
CA ASP A 63 20.64 -22.32 -7.70
C ASP A 63 21.20 -20.89 -7.88
N LYS A 64 20.56 -20.04 -8.70
CA LYS A 64 20.99 -18.66 -8.96
C LYS A 64 20.10 -17.60 -8.29
N ALA A 65 19.03 -18.00 -7.60
CA ALA A 65 18.08 -17.07 -7.01
C ALA A 65 18.71 -16.30 -5.83
N LYS A 66 18.94 -14.99 -6.01
CA LYS A 66 19.31 -14.08 -4.91
C LYS A 66 18.11 -13.95 -3.97
N THR A 67 18.30 -14.37 -2.71
CA THR A 67 17.28 -14.36 -1.67
C THR A 67 16.84 -12.93 -1.37
N VAL A 68 15.58 -12.60 -1.69
CA VAL A 68 14.92 -11.39 -1.18
C VAL A 68 13.78 -11.87 -0.28
N ILE A 69 14.00 -11.80 1.03
CA ILE A 69 12.93 -12.03 2.02
C ILE A 69 12.08 -10.75 2.02
N GLY A 70 11.06 -10.74 1.18
CA GLY A 70 10.09 -9.64 1.06
C GLY A 70 8.77 -9.98 1.77
N ILE A 71 7.92 -8.97 1.93
CA ILE A 71 6.49 -9.18 2.21
C ILE A 71 5.83 -9.65 0.90
N LYS A 72 4.80 -10.49 0.99
CA LYS A 72 4.02 -10.87 -0.19
C LYS A 72 3.54 -9.58 -0.89
N PRO A 73 3.86 -9.36 -2.18
CA PRO A 73 3.42 -8.16 -2.87
C PRO A 73 1.89 -8.08 -2.80
N ASN A 74 1.37 -6.92 -2.40
CA ASN A 74 -0.06 -6.67 -2.50
C ASN A 74 -0.43 -6.74 -4.00
N PRO A 75 -1.61 -7.26 -4.39
CA PRO A 75 -2.12 -7.12 -5.75
C PRO A 75 -1.91 -5.73 -6.39
N GLN A 76 -1.98 -4.66 -5.57
CA GLN A 76 -1.66 -3.29 -5.97
C GLN A 76 -0.18 -3.08 -6.35
N ASP A 77 0.76 -3.65 -5.57
CA ASP A 77 2.20 -3.61 -5.86
C ASP A 77 2.48 -4.38 -7.14
N LYS A 78 1.84 -5.53 -7.32
CA LYS A 78 1.98 -6.33 -8.53
C LYS A 78 1.57 -5.54 -9.78
N MET A 79 0.44 -4.82 -9.71
CA MET A 79 -0.01 -3.94 -10.80
C MET A 79 1.00 -2.80 -11.08
N LEU A 80 1.57 -2.18 -10.05
CA LEU A 80 2.60 -1.14 -10.19
C LEU A 80 3.89 -1.67 -10.84
N PHE A 81 4.29 -2.88 -10.51
CA PHE A 81 5.49 -3.47 -11.11
C PHE A 81 5.23 -4.00 -12.54
N GLU A 82 4.07 -4.59 -12.81
CA GLU A 82 3.75 -5.19 -14.11
C GLU A 82 3.39 -4.14 -15.17
N ILE A 83 2.61 -3.11 -14.81
CA ILE A 83 2.13 -2.10 -15.78
C ILE A 83 3.03 -0.87 -15.78
N PHE A 84 3.46 -0.43 -14.59
CA PHE A 84 4.17 0.83 -14.42
C PHE A 84 5.70 0.65 -14.30
N GLU A 85 6.19 -0.58 -14.41
CA GLU A 85 7.61 -0.95 -14.35
C GLU A 85 8.35 -0.39 -13.12
N GLY A 86 7.63 -0.14 -12.01
CA GLY A 86 8.20 0.49 -10.81
C GLY A 86 8.63 1.96 -10.98
N ARG A 87 8.20 2.63 -12.07
CA ARG A 87 8.51 4.05 -12.34
C ARG A 87 7.50 5.02 -11.70
N TYR A 88 6.45 4.48 -11.09
CA TYR A 88 5.35 5.24 -10.53
C TYR A 88 5.17 4.85 -9.06
N GLU A 89 4.74 5.81 -8.26
CA GLU A 89 4.32 5.61 -6.87
C GLU A 89 2.80 5.53 -6.81
N ALA A 90 2.28 4.63 -5.95
CA ALA A 90 0.87 4.65 -5.58
C ALA A 90 0.71 5.26 -4.19
N GLN A 91 -0.21 6.20 -4.07
CA GLN A 91 -0.68 6.76 -2.82
C GLN A 91 -1.98 6.04 -2.45
N LEU A 92 -1.93 5.37 -1.30
CA LEU A 92 -3.07 4.66 -0.75
C LEU A 92 -3.82 5.55 0.24
N ASN A 93 -5.15 5.56 0.15
CA ASN A 93 -6.01 6.16 1.16
C ASN A 93 -6.97 5.08 1.66
N GLN A 94 -6.96 4.81 2.98
CA GLN A 94 -7.77 3.75 3.61
C GLN A 94 -7.62 2.36 2.95
N GLY A 95 -6.41 2.01 2.49
CA GLY A 95 -6.13 0.72 1.84
C GLY A 95 -6.54 0.64 0.36
N LYS A 96 -7.09 1.71 -0.21
CA LYS A 96 -7.44 1.81 -1.63
C LYS A 96 -6.47 2.72 -2.38
N VAL A 97 -6.21 2.40 -3.65
CA VAL A 97 -5.41 3.26 -4.53
C VAL A 97 -6.19 4.54 -4.80
N ASN A 98 -5.67 5.66 -4.30
CA ASN A 98 -6.24 6.99 -4.53
C ASN A 98 -5.53 7.70 -5.68
N ARG A 99 -4.21 7.50 -5.80
CA ARG A 99 -3.41 8.13 -6.85
C ARG A 99 -2.23 7.26 -7.25
N ILE A 100 -1.91 7.24 -8.53
CA ILE A 100 -0.67 6.70 -9.09
C ILE A 100 0.02 7.86 -9.81
N ALA A 101 1.27 8.16 -9.46
CA ALA A 101 2.00 9.30 -10.02
C ALA A 101 3.41 8.88 -10.45
N LEU A 102 3.90 9.49 -11.53
CA LEU A 102 5.28 9.27 -11.98
C LEU A 102 6.28 9.72 -10.91
N LEU A 103 7.27 8.88 -10.61
CA LEU A 103 8.35 9.23 -9.70
C LEU A 103 9.23 10.36 -10.27
N PRO A 104 9.83 11.21 -9.41
CA PRO A 104 10.77 12.22 -9.85
C PRO A 104 11.91 11.61 -10.68
N HIS A 105 12.27 12.27 -11.77
CA HIS A 105 13.36 11.87 -12.68
C HIS A 105 13.14 10.57 -13.48
N GLN A 106 11.93 9.99 -13.45
CA GLN A 106 11.58 8.86 -14.32
C GLN A 106 11.02 9.33 -15.66
N SER A 107 11.06 8.46 -16.66
CA SER A 107 10.43 8.69 -17.95
C SER A 107 9.00 8.13 -17.96
N PRO A 108 7.99 8.94 -18.34
CA PRO A 108 6.61 8.47 -18.41
C PRO A 108 6.44 7.40 -19.49
N LEU A 109 5.45 6.55 -19.28
CA LEU A 109 5.15 5.37 -20.09
C LEU A 109 3.91 5.61 -20.93
N GLU A 110 3.90 5.08 -22.14
CA GLU A 110 2.70 5.04 -22.98
C GLU A 110 1.84 3.85 -22.50
N ILE A 111 0.72 4.15 -21.83
CA ILE A 111 -0.18 3.15 -21.29
C ILE A 111 -1.56 3.36 -21.92
N ASN A 112 -2.06 2.32 -22.58
CA ASN A 112 -3.41 2.33 -23.13
C ASN A 112 -4.44 2.22 -22.00
N THR A 113 -5.44 3.10 -22.00
CA THR A 113 -6.53 3.10 -21.02
C THR A 113 -7.25 1.76 -20.97
N SER A 114 -7.49 1.10 -22.10
CA SER A 114 -8.22 -0.17 -22.12
C SER A 114 -7.49 -1.28 -21.38
N ASP A 115 -6.18 -1.37 -21.60
CA ASP A 115 -5.34 -2.44 -21.05
C ASP A 115 -5.14 -2.24 -19.55
N PHE A 116 -4.90 -0.99 -19.14
CA PHE A 116 -4.83 -0.61 -17.74
C PHE A 116 -6.16 -0.89 -17.01
N MET A 117 -7.30 -0.50 -17.58
CA MET A 117 -8.60 -0.69 -16.94
C MET A 117 -8.97 -2.16 -16.74
N LYS A 118 -8.53 -3.04 -17.65
CA LYS A 118 -8.73 -4.49 -17.53
C LYS A 118 -7.97 -5.05 -16.33
N GLU A 119 -6.68 -4.75 -16.21
CA GLU A 119 -5.85 -5.18 -15.08
C GLU A 119 -6.35 -4.56 -13.76
N TYR A 120 -6.71 -3.28 -13.77
CA TYR A 120 -7.25 -2.58 -12.60
C TYR A 120 -8.57 -3.20 -12.12
N ALA A 121 -9.47 -3.60 -13.04
CA ALA A 121 -10.70 -4.31 -12.71
C ALA A 121 -10.43 -5.67 -12.06
N ASP A 122 -9.48 -6.43 -12.61
CA ASP A 122 -9.10 -7.75 -12.11
C ASP A 122 -8.50 -7.71 -10.70
N VAL A 123 -7.71 -6.66 -10.41
CA VAL A 123 -7.04 -6.44 -9.12
C VAL A 123 -8.01 -5.91 -8.07
N MET A 124 -8.75 -4.84 -8.37
CA MET A 124 -9.52 -4.11 -7.37
C MET A 124 -10.92 -4.70 -7.16
N LYS A 125 -11.54 -5.27 -8.21
CA LYS A 125 -12.88 -5.89 -8.17
C LYS A 125 -13.98 -4.99 -7.54
N GLU A 126 -13.82 -3.68 -7.63
CA GLU A 126 -14.75 -2.69 -7.03
C GLU A 126 -15.84 -2.22 -8.01
N PHE A 127 -15.72 -2.55 -9.29
CA PHE A 127 -16.66 -2.15 -10.36
C PHE A 127 -16.80 -3.28 -11.38
N ASP A 128 -17.89 -3.27 -12.16
CA ASP A 128 -18.17 -4.29 -13.19
C ASP A 128 -17.93 -3.77 -14.60
N THR A 129 -18.27 -2.50 -14.85
CA THR A 129 -18.08 -1.87 -16.17
C THR A 129 -17.49 -0.47 -16.01
N TYR A 130 -16.90 0.07 -17.07
CA TYR A 130 -16.37 1.43 -17.08
C TYR A 130 -16.76 2.15 -18.37
N GLU A 131 -16.84 3.48 -18.30
CA GLU A 131 -17.11 4.35 -19.45
C GLU A 131 -16.01 5.40 -19.55
N VAL A 132 -15.32 5.43 -20.69
CA VAL A 132 -14.24 6.40 -20.96
C VAL A 132 -14.83 7.61 -21.67
N SER A 133 -14.61 8.78 -21.10
CA SER A 133 -14.92 10.09 -21.65
C SER A 133 -13.60 10.87 -21.80
N THR A 134 -13.08 10.95 -23.02
CA THR A 134 -11.88 11.75 -23.29
C THR A 134 -12.27 13.22 -23.40
N THR A 135 -11.90 14.01 -22.39
CA THR A 135 -12.17 15.46 -22.37
C THR A 135 -11.11 16.23 -23.15
N SER A 136 -9.88 15.70 -23.22
CA SER A 136 -8.72 16.27 -23.92
C SER A 136 -7.74 15.14 -24.28
N PRO A 137 -6.87 15.29 -25.30
CA PRO A 137 -5.78 14.33 -25.56
C PRO A 137 -4.89 14.04 -24.33
N GLN A 138 -4.82 14.97 -23.40
CA GLN A 138 -4.03 14.88 -22.17
C GLN A 138 -4.84 14.39 -20.96
N ASN A 139 -6.17 14.30 -21.04
CA ASN A 139 -7.02 13.96 -19.91
C ASN A 139 -8.17 13.03 -20.33
N ASP A 140 -8.14 11.81 -19.80
CA ASP A 140 -9.28 10.90 -19.83
C ASP A 140 -10.01 10.95 -18.50
N SER A 141 -11.34 11.05 -18.55
CA SER A 141 -12.22 10.83 -17.41
C SER A 141 -12.92 9.49 -17.58
N ILE A 142 -12.88 8.64 -16.56
CA ILE A 142 -13.38 7.28 -16.61
C ILE A 142 -14.40 7.13 -15.48
N ARG A 143 -15.63 6.79 -15.82
CA ARG A 143 -16.67 6.49 -14.83
C ARG A 143 -16.68 5.00 -14.56
N LEU A 144 -16.51 4.63 -13.29
CA LEU A 144 -16.60 3.24 -12.83
C LEU A 144 -18.04 2.94 -12.46
N LYS A 145 -18.61 1.85 -13.00
CA LYS A 145 -20.00 1.47 -12.81
C LYS A 145 -20.14 0.11 -12.12
N GLY A 146 -21.02 0.05 -11.14
CA GLY A 146 -21.40 -1.18 -10.44
C GLY A 146 -22.38 -2.04 -11.24
N LYS A 147 -22.80 -3.17 -10.65
CA LYS A 147 -23.71 -4.16 -11.28
C LYS A 147 -25.02 -3.58 -11.78
N ASN A 148 -25.56 -2.57 -11.10
CA ASN A 148 -26.84 -1.99 -11.50
C ASN A 148 -26.66 -0.78 -12.43
N GLY A 149 -25.44 -0.53 -12.90
CA GLY A 149 -25.10 0.60 -13.75
C GLY A 149 -24.95 1.93 -12.99
N GLU A 150 -25.03 1.93 -11.66
CA GLU A 150 -24.73 3.10 -10.86
C GLU A 150 -23.24 3.48 -10.96
N VAL A 151 -22.93 4.78 -10.95
CA VAL A 151 -21.55 5.25 -10.90
C VAL A 151 -21.03 5.07 -9.47
N VAL A 152 -20.05 4.20 -9.29
CA VAL A 152 -19.45 3.85 -7.99
C VAL A 152 -18.15 4.61 -7.71
N GLY A 153 -17.57 5.22 -8.74
CA GLY A 153 -16.35 6.02 -8.61
C GLY A 153 -15.97 6.69 -9.94
N ASN A 154 -15.03 7.62 -9.87
CA ASN A 154 -14.47 8.27 -11.04
C ASN A 154 -12.95 8.12 -11.03
N MET A 155 -12.37 7.95 -12.21
CA MET A 155 -10.94 7.91 -12.39
C MET A 155 -10.53 8.92 -13.46
N THR A 156 -9.41 9.59 -13.24
CA THR A 156 -8.85 10.54 -14.20
C THR A 156 -7.43 10.12 -14.55
N ILE A 157 -7.13 10.00 -15.84
CA ILE A 157 -5.77 9.71 -16.34
C ILE A 157 -5.24 10.98 -16.99
N GLN A 158 -4.14 11.50 -16.46
CA GLN A 158 -3.40 12.64 -17.00
C GLN A 158 -2.22 12.15 -17.83
N ARG A 159 -2.02 12.75 -19.01
CA ARG A 159 -0.94 12.44 -19.95
C ARG A 159 -0.16 13.67 -20.36
N ASP A 160 1.05 13.44 -20.83
CA ASP A 160 1.86 14.47 -21.48
C ASP A 160 1.47 14.66 -22.96
N ASP A 161 2.14 15.60 -23.63
CA ASP A 161 1.92 15.94 -25.03
C ASP A 161 2.20 14.80 -26.02
N LYS A 162 2.85 13.73 -25.55
CA LYS A 162 3.17 12.53 -26.32
C LYS A 162 2.23 11.37 -26.00
N GLY A 163 1.19 11.59 -25.21
CA GLY A 163 0.24 10.53 -24.81
C GLY A 163 0.79 9.58 -23.74
N ARG A 164 1.83 9.96 -23.01
CA ARG A 164 2.41 9.14 -21.94
C ARG A 164 1.80 9.52 -20.60
N VAL A 165 1.49 8.53 -19.77
CA VAL A 165 0.81 8.74 -18.49
C VAL A 165 1.72 9.46 -17.50
N LEU A 166 1.19 10.48 -16.85
CA LEU A 166 1.84 11.24 -15.79
C LEU A 166 1.25 10.90 -14.42
N SER A 167 -0.08 10.83 -14.35
CA SER A 167 -0.76 10.42 -13.14
C SER A 167 -2.13 9.81 -13.43
N ILE A 168 -2.61 8.99 -12.50
CA ILE A 168 -3.94 8.42 -12.44
C ILE A 168 -4.51 8.74 -11.07
N GLU A 169 -5.69 9.34 -11.01
CA GLU A 169 -6.38 9.66 -9.77
C GLU A 169 -7.71 8.90 -9.73
N VAL A 170 -8.04 8.32 -8.58
CA VAL A 170 -9.28 7.56 -8.35
C VAL A 170 -10.03 8.22 -7.20
N GLN A 171 -11.31 8.55 -7.43
CA GLN A 171 -12.21 9.25 -6.52
C GLN A 171 -13.43 8.40 -6.17
#